data_AF-A0A8C6ZNQ9-F1
#
_entry.id   AF-A0A8C6ZNQ9-F1
#
_cell.length_a   1.000
_cell.length_b   1.000
_cell.length_c   1.000
_cell.angle_alpha   90.00
_cell.angle_beta   90.00
_cell.angle_gamma   90.00
#
_symmetry.space_group_name_H-M   'P 1'
#
loop_
_entity.id
_entity.type
_entity.pdbx_description
1 polymer ?
#
loop_
_entity_poly.entity_id
_entity_poly.type
_entity_poly.pdbx_seq_one_letter_code
_entity_poly.pdbx_strand_id
1 'polypeptide(L)'
;MRGCGAALRLAIEGNIAVGKSTFVRLLGRTFPEWHLVIEPVRARAPSAQGFGNLLQLLYQEPSRWSYTFQTYSCMSRLKAQLEPLAERLLKSPEPVQVFERSVYSDRYVFAKSLFEAGHLDALEWAIYQDWHSFLLQELPGHPRAPLRKRSSRGAGTIGLKAGGVTWGHPGLLPA
;
A
#
# COMPACT_ATOMS: atom_id res chain seq x y z
N MET A 1 -24.21 25.94 -1.85
CA MET A 1 -22.80 25.52 -1.80
C MET A 1 -22.79 24.06 -1.34
N ARG A 2 -22.52 23.10 -2.23
CA ARG A 2 -22.40 21.69 -1.84
C ARG A 2 -21.07 21.54 -1.11
N GLY A 3 -21.09 20.90 0.06
CA GLY A 3 -19.90 20.69 0.88
C GLY A 3 -18.81 19.97 0.09
N CYS A 4 -17.56 20.36 0.34
CA CYS A 4 -16.36 19.68 -0.13
C CYS A 4 -16.46 18.19 0.25
N GLY A 5 -16.81 17.35 -0.73
CA GLY A 5 -16.88 15.90 -0.54
C GLY A 5 -15.49 15.34 -0.33
N ALA A 6 -15.34 14.36 0.56
CA ALA A 6 -14.09 13.64 0.72
C ALA A 6 -13.65 13.06 -0.64
N ALA A 7 -12.39 13.25 -1.01
CA ALA A 7 -11.88 12.75 -2.28
C ALA A 7 -11.99 11.23 -2.39
N LEU A 8 -12.44 10.74 -3.54
CA LEU A 8 -12.41 9.32 -3.87
C LEU A 8 -10.96 8.89 -4.09
N ARG A 9 -10.49 7.96 -3.25
CA ARG A 9 -9.13 7.41 -3.31
C ARG A 9 -9.17 6.00 -3.90
N LEU A 10 -8.49 5.79 -5.03
CA LEU A 10 -8.43 4.52 -5.75
C LEU A 10 -6.99 4.01 -5.78
N ALA A 11 -6.79 2.71 -5.59
CA ALA A 11 -5.49 2.06 -5.78
C ALA A 11 -5.58 1.07 -6.93
N ILE A 12 -4.66 1.16 -7.88
CA ILE A 12 -4.53 0.21 -8.98
C ILE A 12 -3.56 -0.88 -8.55
N GLU A 13 -4.10 -2.09 -8.41
CA GLU A 13 -3.35 -3.28 -8.01
C GLU A 13 -3.03 -4.18 -9.20
N GLY A 14 -1.96 -4.96 -9.06
CA GLY A 14 -1.55 -5.92 -10.10
C GLY A 14 -0.08 -6.33 -10.01
N ASN A 15 0.23 -7.46 -10.65
CA ASN A 15 1.56 -8.06 -10.66
C ASN A 15 2.64 -7.13 -11.25
N ILE A 16 3.90 -7.46 -11.00
CA ILE A 16 5.05 -6.76 -11.59
C ILE A 16 4.95 -6.86 -13.12
N ALA A 17 5.30 -5.77 -13.81
CA ALA A 17 5.32 -5.68 -15.28
C ALA A 17 3.96 -5.83 -16.02
N VAL A 18 2.82 -5.92 -15.34
CA VAL A 18 1.48 -6.01 -15.98
C VAL A 18 1.01 -4.70 -16.67
N GLY A 19 1.83 -3.64 -16.64
CA GLY A 19 1.51 -2.37 -17.31
C GLY A 19 0.74 -1.35 -16.46
N LYS A 20 0.71 -1.48 -15.12
CA LYS A 20 0.04 -0.52 -14.21
C LYS A 20 0.44 0.93 -14.47
N SER A 21 1.73 1.25 -14.51
CA SER A 21 2.19 2.63 -14.76
C SER A 21 1.74 3.15 -16.12
N THR A 22 1.65 2.29 -17.14
CA THR A 22 1.12 2.65 -18.47
C THR A 22 -0.37 2.99 -18.38
N PHE A 23 -1.14 2.16 -17.68
CA PHE A 23 -2.57 2.40 -17.46
C PHE A 23 -2.85 3.66 -16.64
N VAL A 24 -2.09 3.90 -15.56
CA VAL A 24 -2.18 5.13 -14.75
C VAL A 24 -1.90 6.36 -15.60
N ARG A 25 -0.85 6.34 -16.45
CA ARG A 25 -0.56 7.45 -17.37
C ARG A 25 -1.68 7.68 -18.38
N LEU A 26 -2.33 6.63 -18.87
CA LEU A 26 -3.48 6.75 -19.76
C LEU A 26 -4.65 7.44 -19.05
N LEU A 27 -4.97 7.03 -17.82
CA LEU A 27 -6.02 7.67 -17.01
C LEU A 27 -5.76 9.17 -16.83
N GLY A 28 -4.50 9.59 -16.67
CA GLY A 28 -4.16 11.01 -16.49
C GLY A 28 -4.33 11.85 -17.75
N ARG A 29 -4.26 11.21 -18.91
CA ARG A 29 -4.56 11.86 -20.20
C ARG A 29 -6.07 11.94 -20.42
N THR A 30 -6.81 10.91 -20.03
CA THR A 30 -8.26 10.83 -20.18
C THR A 30 -9.00 11.72 -19.17
N PHE A 31 -8.49 11.83 -17.95
CA PHE A 31 -9.07 12.59 -16.84
C PHE A 31 -8.04 13.58 -16.25
N PRO A 32 -7.79 14.74 -16.91
CA PRO A 32 -6.77 15.71 -16.48
C PRO A 32 -7.01 16.33 -15.10
N GLU A 33 -8.25 16.28 -14.62
CA GLU A 33 -8.71 16.74 -13.31
C GLU A 33 -8.38 15.75 -12.18
N TRP A 34 -8.13 14.49 -12.51
CA TRP A 34 -7.72 13.48 -11.53
C TRP A 34 -6.27 13.69 -11.11
N HIS A 35 -5.96 13.31 -9.89
CA HIS A 35 -4.60 13.35 -9.37
C HIS A 35 -4.01 11.97 -9.27
N LEU A 36 -2.92 11.78 -9.99
CA LEU A 36 -2.25 10.50 -10.10
C LEU A 36 -0.96 10.51 -9.30
N VAL A 37 -0.84 9.54 -8.42
CA VAL A 37 0.36 9.27 -7.63
C VAL A 37 1.01 8.02 -8.21
N ILE A 38 1.96 8.23 -9.12
CA ILE A 38 2.76 7.16 -9.74
C ILE A 38 3.94 6.87 -8.83
N GLU A 39 4.10 5.61 -8.44
CA GLU A 39 5.20 5.20 -7.58
C GLU A 39 6.49 5.05 -8.39
N PRO A 40 7.61 5.63 -7.93
CA PRO A 40 8.90 5.37 -8.56
C PRO A 40 9.33 3.95 -8.19
N VAL A 41 9.14 3.01 -9.12
CA VAL A 41 9.67 1.62 -9.06
C VAL A 41 11.15 1.56 -8.65
N ARG A 42 11.89 2.66 -8.84
CA ARG A 42 13.25 2.87 -8.36
C ARG A 42 13.24 3.66 -7.06
N ALA A 43 12.97 2.97 -5.95
CA ALA A 43 13.24 3.45 -4.61
C ALA A 43 14.74 3.74 -4.42
N ARG A 44 15.15 5.00 -4.64
CA ARG A 44 16.50 5.47 -4.29
C ARG A 44 16.52 5.78 -2.80
N ALA A 45 17.37 5.07 -2.05
CA ALA A 45 17.54 5.36 -0.62
C ALA A 45 17.95 6.84 -0.42
N PRO A 46 17.31 7.61 0.48
CA PRO A 46 17.41 9.08 0.48
C PRO A 46 18.76 9.65 0.91
N SER A 47 19.68 8.83 1.42
CA SER A 47 20.94 9.29 2.03
C SER A 47 22.17 8.49 1.65
N ALA A 48 22.04 7.52 0.74
CA ALA A 48 23.14 6.69 0.34
C ALA A 48 23.87 7.28 -0.87
N GLN A 49 24.67 8.33 -0.66
CA GLN A 49 25.79 8.58 -1.56
C GLN A 49 26.75 7.37 -1.42
N GLY A 50 26.53 6.31 -2.19
CA GLY A 50 27.38 5.12 -2.23
C GLY A 50 26.63 3.77 -2.21
N PHE A 51 25.43 3.68 -1.63
CA PHE A 51 24.63 2.44 -1.73
C PHE A 51 23.74 2.49 -2.97
N GLY A 52 23.72 1.39 -3.74
CA GLY A 52 23.01 1.27 -5.01
C GLY A 52 21.48 1.39 -4.89
N ASN A 53 20.78 1.09 -5.99
CA ASN A 53 19.33 1.03 -6.01
C ASN A 53 18.81 0.00 -4.99
N LEU A 54 17.90 0.38 -4.07
CA LEU A 54 17.41 -0.52 -3.02
C LEU A 54 16.69 -1.74 -3.59
N LEU A 55 16.04 -1.60 -4.74
CA LEU A 55 15.46 -2.72 -5.47
C LEU A 55 16.54 -3.68 -5.98
N GLN A 56 17.69 -3.15 -6.42
CA GLN A 56 18.81 -3.98 -6.84
C GLN A 56 19.43 -4.72 -5.65
N LEU A 57 19.58 -4.04 -4.51
CA LEU A 57 20.05 -4.68 -3.27
C LEU A 57 19.11 -5.81 -2.82
N LEU A 58 17.79 -5.60 -2.91
CA LEU A 58 16.79 -6.65 -2.67
C LEU A 58 17.00 -7.87 -3.57
N TYR A 59 17.22 -7.67 -4.87
CA TYR A 59 17.46 -8.79 -5.78
C TYR A 59 18.82 -9.48 -5.59
N GLN A 60 19.82 -8.77 -5.07
CA GLN A 60 21.16 -9.32 -4.82
C GLN A 60 21.22 -10.14 -3.53
N GLU A 61 20.63 -9.63 -2.44
CA GLU A 61 20.66 -10.30 -1.14
C GLU A 61 19.31 -10.12 -0.41
N PRO A 62 18.28 -10.87 -0.84
CA PRO A 62 16.92 -10.65 -0.37
C PRO A 62 16.77 -10.85 1.13
N SER A 63 17.45 -11.83 1.74
CA SER A 63 17.39 -12.04 3.19
C SER A 63 17.95 -10.86 4.00
N ARG A 64 18.86 -10.06 3.43
CA ARG A 64 19.43 -8.88 4.10
C ARG A 64 18.59 -7.62 3.88
N TRP A 65 18.01 -7.49 2.69
CA TRP A 65 17.41 -6.23 2.23
C TRP A 65 15.88 -6.25 2.17
N SER A 66 15.22 -7.39 2.36
CA SER A 66 13.75 -7.51 2.35
C SER A 66 13.10 -6.58 3.36
N TYR A 67 13.50 -6.65 4.64
CA TYR A 67 12.90 -5.83 5.67
C TYR A 67 13.09 -4.33 5.39
N THR A 68 14.31 -3.95 4.98
CA THR A 68 14.64 -2.55 4.64
C THR A 68 13.83 -2.05 3.44
N PHE A 69 13.76 -2.85 2.37
CA PHE A 69 13.02 -2.50 1.16
C PHE A 69 11.52 -2.35 1.43
N GLN A 70 10.91 -3.33 2.11
CA GLN A 70 9.48 -3.30 2.41
C GLN A 70 9.12 -2.11 3.31
N THR A 71 9.94 -1.84 4.32
CA THR A 71 9.76 -0.67 5.21
C THR A 71 9.86 0.63 4.43
N TYR A 72 10.86 0.78 3.57
CA TYR A 72 11.04 1.99 2.77
C TYR A 72 9.91 2.20 1.75
N SER A 73 9.49 1.13 1.05
CA SER A 73 8.43 1.19 0.04
C SER A 73 7.09 1.57 0.68
N CYS A 74 6.71 0.89 1.78
CA CYS A 74 5.48 1.19 2.50
C CYS A 74 5.49 2.61 3.09
N MET A 75 6.62 3.05 3.67
CA MET A 75 6.72 4.40 4.24
C MET A 75 6.63 5.49 3.16
N SER A 76 7.27 5.29 2.01
CA SER A 76 7.18 6.21 0.88
C SER A 76 5.75 6.31 0.35
N ARG A 77 5.05 5.17 0.27
CA ARG A 77 3.65 5.12 -0.14
C ARG A 77 2.72 5.80 0.87
N LEU A 78 2.93 5.55 2.16
CA LEU A 78 2.16 6.20 3.21
C LEU A 78 2.33 7.72 3.17
N LYS A 79 3.56 8.22 3.01
CA LYS A 79 3.83 9.65 2.86
C LYS A 79 3.04 10.24 1.69
N ALA A 80 3.07 9.60 0.53
CA ALA A 80 2.31 10.06 -0.64
C ALA A 80 0.78 10.01 -0.44
N GLN A 81 0.27 9.09 0.38
CA GLN A 81 -1.17 9.00 0.73
C GLN A 81 -1.61 10.01 1.79
N LEU A 82 -0.67 10.49 2.61
CA LEU A 82 -0.88 11.50 3.64
C LEU A 82 -0.62 12.93 3.14
N GLU A 83 0.04 13.09 1.99
CA GLU A 83 0.22 14.41 1.37
C GLU A 83 -1.13 15.11 1.17
N PRO A 84 -1.22 16.41 1.51
CA PRO A 84 -2.44 17.19 1.28
C PRO A 84 -2.86 17.14 -0.18
N LEU A 85 -4.16 17.03 -0.42
CA LEU A 85 -4.69 17.14 -1.78
C LEU A 85 -4.33 18.50 -2.36
N ALA A 86 -3.80 18.50 -3.58
CA ALA A 86 -3.52 19.74 -4.30
C ALA A 86 -4.77 20.61 -4.39
N GLU A 87 -4.62 21.92 -4.21
CA GLU A 87 -5.74 22.87 -4.21
C GLU A 87 -6.63 22.78 -5.45
N ARG A 88 -6.05 22.38 -6.60
CA ARG A 88 -6.77 22.14 -7.85
C ARG A 88 -7.80 21.01 -7.74
N LEU A 89 -7.50 19.94 -7.01
CA LEU A 89 -8.44 18.84 -6.74
C LEU A 89 -9.58 19.30 -5.83
N LEU A 90 -9.26 20.11 -4.81
CA LEU A 90 -10.26 20.60 -3.86
C LEU A 90 -11.30 21.51 -4.52
N LYS A 91 -10.98 22.10 -5.68
CA LYS A 91 -11.91 22.87 -6.52
C LYS A 91 -12.77 21.99 -7.45
N SER A 92 -12.43 20.70 -7.59
CA SER A 92 -13.25 19.76 -8.34
C SER A 92 -14.51 19.41 -7.55
N PRO A 93 -15.70 19.36 -8.17
CA PRO A 93 -16.91 18.90 -7.51
C PRO A 93 -16.79 17.44 -7.03
N GLU A 94 -15.95 16.63 -7.70
CA GLU A 94 -15.69 15.23 -7.38
C GLU A 94 -14.16 14.99 -7.44
N PRO A 95 -13.42 15.23 -6.35
CA PRO A 95 -11.98 15.01 -6.34
C PRO A 95 -11.65 13.52 -6.38
N VAL A 96 -10.84 13.09 -7.35
CA VAL A 96 -10.37 11.71 -7.49
C VAL A 96 -8.84 11.66 -7.40
N GLN A 97 -8.34 10.78 -6.53
CA GLN A 97 -6.93 10.49 -6.38
C GLN A 97 -6.67 9.01 -6.67
N VAL A 98 -5.74 8.73 -7.57
CA VAL A 98 -5.38 7.37 -7.99
C VAL A 98 -3.94 7.08 -7.61
N PHE A 99 -3.72 5.96 -6.94
CA PHE A 99 -2.41 5.48 -6.52
C PHE A 99 -2.01 4.24 -7.33
N GLU A 100 -0.75 4.16 -7.73
CA GLU A 100 -0.18 2.90 -8.21
C GLU A 100 0.22 2.03 -7.00
N ARG A 101 -0.56 0.98 -6.72
CA ARG A 101 -0.52 0.13 -5.50
C ARG A 101 -0.92 0.83 -4.19
N SER A 102 -1.30 0.03 -3.21
CA SER A 102 -1.65 0.44 -1.84
C SER A 102 -0.72 -0.16 -0.79
N VAL A 103 -0.73 0.43 0.41
CA VAL A 103 0.00 -0.12 1.58
C VAL A 103 -0.46 -1.54 1.91
N TYR A 104 -1.71 -1.87 1.57
CA TYR A 104 -2.24 -3.24 1.71
C TYR A 104 -1.45 -4.22 0.84
N SER A 105 -1.14 -3.87 -0.40
CA SER A 105 -0.34 -4.73 -1.28
C SER A 105 1.09 -4.91 -0.78
N ASP A 106 1.69 -3.88 -0.16
CA ASP A 106 3.02 -3.96 0.43
C ASP A 106 3.05 -5.04 1.52
N ARG A 107 2.04 -5.10 2.41
CA ARG A 107 1.96 -6.16 3.44
C ARG A 107 1.48 -7.51 2.92
N TYR A 108 0.31 -7.56 2.30
CA TYR A 108 -0.40 -8.81 2.05
C TYR A 108 0.06 -9.55 0.79
N VAL A 109 0.81 -8.87 -0.09
CA VAL A 109 1.41 -9.47 -1.29
C VAL A 109 2.92 -9.55 -1.14
N PHE A 110 3.61 -8.41 -1.01
CA PHE A 110 5.07 -8.39 -1.10
C PHE A 110 5.78 -8.87 0.17
N ALA A 111 5.53 -8.22 1.30
CA ALA A 111 6.18 -8.59 2.56
C ALA A 111 5.78 -10.01 2.99
N LYS A 112 4.50 -10.39 2.81
CA LYS A 112 4.04 -11.76 3.06
C LYS A 112 4.78 -12.77 2.18
N SER A 113 4.92 -12.52 0.88
CA SER A 113 5.65 -13.41 -0.02
C SER A 113 7.13 -13.54 0.34
N LEU A 114 7.78 -12.45 0.77
CA LEU A 114 9.18 -12.48 1.23
C LEU A 114 9.34 -13.28 2.53
N PHE A 115 8.37 -13.20 3.44
CA PHE A 115 8.34 -14.02 4.65
C PHE A 115 8.16 -15.50 4.32
N GLU A 116 7.18 -15.84 3.46
CA GLU A 116 6.92 -17.22 3.03
C GLU A 116 8.11 -17.83 2.27
N ALA A 117 8.90 -16.99 1.56
CA ALA A 117 10.13 -17.39 0.89
C ALA A 117 11.36 -17.48 1.83
N GLY A 118 11.22 -17.17 3.12
CA GLY A 118 12.32 -17.21 4.10
C GLY A 118 13.31 -16.03 4.01
N HIS A 119 12.91 -14.92 3.38
CA HIS A 119 13.70 -13.70 3.28
C HIS A 119 13.38 -12.66 4.36
N LEU A 120 12.40 -12.93 5.22
CA LEU A 120 12.13 -12.19 6.44
C LEU A 120 12.12 -13.18 7.60
N ASP A 121 12.83 -12.86 8.68
CA ASP A 121 12.75 -13.63 9.92
C ASP A 121 11.38 -13.45 10.60
N ALA A 122 11.00 -14.38 11.46
CA ALA A 122 9.78 -14.32 12.26
C ALA A 122 9.71 -13.04 13.11
N LEU A 123 10.85 -12.58 13.65
CA LEU A 123 10.91 -11.33 14.38
C LEU A 123 10.70 -10.11 13.47
N GLU A 124 11.38 -10.05 12.32
CA GLU A 124 11.22 -8.98 11.34
C GLU A 124 9.78 -8.91 10.83
N TRP A 125 9.17 -10.06 10.56
CA TRP A 125 7.77 -10.15 10.15
C TRP A 125 6.80 -9.69 11.25
N ALA A 126 7.04 -10.07 12.50
CA ALA A 126 6.22 -9.61 13.63
C ALA A 126 6.30 -8.08 13.79
N ILE A 127 7.51 -7.51 13.75
CA ILE A 127 7.72 -6.06 13.83
C ILE A 127 7.05 -5.36 12.64
N TYR A 128 7.24 -5.88 11.42
CA TYR A 128 6.64 -5.33 10.20
C TYR A 128 5.11 -5.23 10.31
N GLN A 129 4.48 -6.30 10.78
CA GLN A 129 3.03 -6.34 10.95
C GLN A 129 2.52 -5.38 12.02
N ASP A 130 3.25 -5.21 13.12
CA ASP A 130 2.86 -4.35 14.23
C ASP A 130 2.83 -2.89 13.80
N TRP A 131 3.96 -2.37 13.29
CA TRP A 131 4.01 -0.97 12.86
C TRP A 131 3.10 -0.72 11.65
N HIS A 132 2.96 -1.68 10.73
CA HIS A 132 2.04 -1.53 9.61
C HIS A 132 0.59 -1.42 10.09
N SER A 133 0.20 -2.22 11.10
CA SER A 133 -1.15 -2.14 11.67
C SER A 133 -1.38 -0.80 12.37
N PHE A 134 -0.37 -0.28 13.06
CA PHE A 134 -0.41 1.04 13.66
C PHE A 134 -0.60 2.14 12.61
N LEU A 135 0.21 2.16 11.54
CA LEU A 135 0.12 3.18 10.49
C LEU A 135 -1.18 3.14 9.69
N LEU A 136 -1.80 1.96 9.52
CA LEU A 136 -3.12 1.86 8.89
C LEU A 136 -4.20 2.64 9.66
N GLN A 137 -4.08 2.79 10.98
CA GLN A 137 -5.04 3.54 11.80
C GLN A 137 -4.96 5.06 11.57
N GLU A 138 -3.81 5.54 11.09
CA GLU A 138 -3.58 6.95 10.75
C GLU A 138 -4.10 7.32 9.35
N LEU A 139 -4.43 6.34 8.51
CA LEU A 139 -4.91 6.61 7.15
C LEU A 139 -6.35 7.15 7.13
N PRO A 140 -6.61 8.24 6.37
CA PRO A 140 -7.96 8.77 6.20
C PRO A 140 -8.91 7.73 5.61
N GLY A 141 -10.04 7.48 6.28
CA GLY A 141 -11.06 6.52 5.84
C GLY A 141 -10.88 5.08 6.35
N HIS A 142 -9.81 4.77 7.08
CA HIS A 142 -9.73 3.50 7.81
C HIS A 142 -10.56 3.60 9.11
N PRO A 143 -11.47 2.65 9.39
CA PRO A 143 -12.20 2.67 10.65
C PRO A 143 -11.20 2.52 11.80
N ARG A 144 -11.11 3.56 12.64
CA ARG A 144 -10.38 3.51 13.91
C ARG A 144 -11.12 2.56 14.85
N ALA A 145 -10.89 1.26 14.71
CA ALA A 145 -11.36 0.31 15.69
C ALA A 145 -10.59 0.57 17.00
N PRO A 146 -11.26 0.74 18.15
CA PRO A 146 -10.55 0.79 19.42
C PRO A 146 -9.79 -0.53 19.58
N LEU A 147 -8.49 -0.42 19.88
CA LEU A 147 -7.60 -1.55 20.18
C LEU A 147 -8.14 -2.33 21.39
N ARG A 148 -9.10 -3.22 21.18
CA ARG A 148 -9.54 -4.18 22.19
C ARG A 148 -8.60 -5.37 22.11
N LYS A 149 -7.67 -5.46 23.07
CA LYS A 149 -6.89 -6.68 23.31
C LYS A 149 -7.87 -7.85 23.43
N ARG A 150 -7.80 -8.79 22.49
CA ARG A 150 -8.60 -10.01 22.49
C ARG A 150 -7.89 -11.01 23.41
N SER A 151 -8.36 -11.16 24.65
CA SER A 151 -8.04 -12.36 25.42
C SER A 151 -8.83 -13.54 24.83
N SER A 152 -8.17 -14.68 24.73
CA SER A 152 -8.70 -15.89 24.11
C SER A 152 -9.85 -16.48 24.94
N ARG A 153 -11.01 -16.67 24.29
CA ARG A 153 -11.93 -17.82 24.41
C ARG A 153 -13.21 -17.51 23.64
N GLY A 154 -13.68 -18.47 22.85
CA GLY A 154 -15.03 -18.50 22.31
C GLY A 154 -15.12 -18.30 20.80
N ALA A 155 -15.53 -19.38 20.13
CA ALA A 155 -15.91 -19.43 18.73
C ALA A 155 -16.95 -18.35 18.38
N GLY A 156 -16.80 -17.75 17.21
CA GLY A 156 -17.74 -16.77 16.68
C GLY A 156 -17.20 -16.20 15.38
N THR A 157 -17.77 -16.65 14.26
CA THR A 157 -17.54 -16.12 12.93
C THR A 157 -17.83 -14.62 12.91
N ILE A 158 -16.83 -13.79 12.60
CA ILE A 158 -17.01 -12.35 12.39
C ILE A 158 -16.73 -12.08 10.91
N GLY A 159 -17.79 -11.81 10.16
CA GLY A 159 -17.67 -11.25 8.81
C GLY A 159 -17.27 -9.78 8.91
N LEU A 160 -16.13 -9.41 8.32
CA LEU A 160 -15.79 -8.00 8.09
C LEU A 160 -16.50 -7.52 6.82
N LYS A 161 -17.36 -6.51 6.95
CA LYS A 161 -17.89 -5.74 5.83
C LYS A 161 -17.18 -4.38 5.81
N ALA A 162 -16.12 -4.27 5.04
CA ALA A 162 -15.53 -2.99 4.65
C ALA A 162 -16.21 -2.51 3.36
N GLY A 163 -16.39 -1.20 3.21
CA GLY A 163 -17.21 -0.57 2.16
C GLY A 163 -17.12 -1.23 0.78
N GLY A 164 -18.28 -1.71 0.29
CA GLY A 164 -18.56 -1.96 -1.12
C GLY A 164 -17.75 -3.05 -1.86
N VAL A 165 -16.70 -3.61 -1.29
CA VAL A 165 -15.83 -4.57 -2.00
C VAL A 165 -15.74 -5.88 -1.23
N THR A 166 -16.37 -6.92 -1.76
CA THR A 166 -16.19 -8.31 -1.32
C THR A 166 -14.88 -8.84 -1.91
N TRP A 167 -13.90 -9.12 -1.05
CA TRP A 167 -12.68 -9.82 -1.46
C TRP A 167 -12.99 -11.31 -1.65
N GLY A 168 -13.02 -11.76 -2.91
CA GLY A 168 -13.05 -13.18 -3.25
C GLY A 168 -11.68 -13.80 -3.00
N HIS A 169 -11.66 -14.95 -2.32
CA HIS A 169 -10.47 -15.79 -2.23
C HIS A 169 -10.05 -16.24 -3.64
N PRO A 170 -8.79 -16.01 -4.08
CA PRO A 170 -8.25 -16.76 -5.20
C PRO A 170 -8.04 -18.20 -4.72
N GLY A 171 -8.82 -19.12 -5.30
CA GLY A 171 -8.54 -20.53 -5.20
C GLY A 171 -7.11 -20.81 -5.69
N LEU A 172 -6.39 -21.60 -4.90
CA LEU A 172 -5.18 -22.28 -5.32
C LEU A 172 -5.43 -22.99 -6.66
N LEU A 173 -4.55 -22.77 -7.63
CA LEU A 173 -4.28 -23.76 -8.65
C LEU A 173 -2.77 -24.09 -8.60
N PRO A 174 -2.40 -25.38 -8.64
CA PRO A 174 -1.06 -25.86 -8.38
C PRO A 174 -0.13 -25.71 -9.60
N ALA A 175 1.16 -25.89 -9.31
CA ALA A 175 2.36 -26.04 -10.15
C ALA A 175 2.19 -26.04 -11.67
#